data_AF-A0A427TPP3-F1
#
_entry.id   AF-A0A427TPP3-F1
#
_cell.length_a   1.000
_cell.length_b   1.000
_cell.length_c   1.000
_cell.angle_alpha   90.00
_cell.angle_beta   90.00
_cell.angle_gamma   90.00
#
_symmetry.space_group_name_H-M   'P 1'
#
loop_
_entity.id
_entity.type
_entity.pdbx_description
1 polymer ?
#
loop_
_entity_poly.entity_id
_entity_poly.type
_entity_poly.pdbx_seq_one_letter_code
_entity_poly.pdbx_strand_id
1 'polypeptide(L)' 'MEFSLNSFDGALPVEVTVDEDNGRYMIRKSDTSGEYFNTPVEMIKWMRANFKADDFCIPSQFNEMMESLAQFE' A
#
# COMPACT_ATOMS: atom_id res chain seq x y z
N MET A 1 -1.20 10.59 4.40
CA MET A 1 -1.31 10.26 2.96
C MET A 1 -2.17 9.03 2.81
N GLU A 2 -3.08 9.05 1.84
CA GLU A 2 -3.95 7.92 1.51
C GLU A 2 -3.79 7.62 0.02
N PHE A 3 -3.55 6.36 -0.31
CA PHE A 3 -3.40 5.90 -1.69
C PHE A 3 -4.47 4.84 -1.97
N SER A 4 -5.02 4.86 -3.18
CA SER A 4 -5.99 3.88 -3.64
C SER A 4 -5.53 3.30 -4.97
N LEU A 5 -5.27 2.00 -4.97
CA LEU A 5 -4.72 1.25 -6.09
C LEU A 5 -5.72 0.20 -6.56
N ASN A 6 -6.12 0.25 -7.82
CA ASN A 6 -6.98 -0.78 -8.40
C ASN A 6 -6.17 -2.04 -8.73
N SER A 7 -6.40 -3.12 -7.99
CA SER A 7 -5.87 -4.45 -8.28
C SER A 7 -6.79 -5.23 -9.22
N PHE A 8 -6.25 -6.19 -9.98
CA PHE A 8 -7.05 -7.12 -10.78
C PHE A 8 -7.74 -8.20 -9.95
N ASP A 9 -7.23 -8.48 -8.75
CA ASP A 9 -7.59 -9.65 -7.95
C ASP A 9 -8.95 -9.51 -7.21
N GLY A 10 -9.57 -8.32 -7.18
CA GLY A 10 -10.82 -8.12 -6.46
C GLY A 10 -11.65 -6.93 -6.92
N ALA A 11 -12.89 -6.87 -6.43
CA ALA A 11 -13.85 -5.82 -6.78
C ALA A 11 -13.58 -4.47 -6.07
N LEU A 12 -12.69 -4.47 -5.08
CA LEU A 12 -12.36 -3.29 -4.27
C LEU A 12 -10.91 -2.86 -4.51
N PRO A 13 -10.63 -1.54 -4.48
CA PRO A 13 -9.27 -1.02 -4.54
C PRO A 13 -8.49 -1.40 -3.28
N VAL A 14 -7.18 -1.54 -3.43
CA VAL A 14 -6.23 -1.61 -2.32
C VAL A 14 -6.02 -0.20 -1.79
N GLU A 15 -6.32 0.02 -0.51
CA GLU A 15 -6.17 1.32 0.14
C GLU A 15 -4.95 1.28 1.06
N VAL A 16 -4.10 2.30 0.98
CA VAL A 16 -2.93 2.44 1.86
C VAL A 16 -3.06 3.75 2.59
N THR A 17 -3.12 3.69 3.91
CA THR A 17 -3.17 4.85 4.79
C THR A 17 -1.84 4.97 5.52
N VAL A 18 -1.21 6.13 5.38
CA VAL A 18 0.05 6.51 6.02
C VAL A 18 -0.18 7.80 6.78
N ASP A 19 -0.32 7.72 8.08
CA ASP A 19 -0.53 8.87 8.94
C ASP A 19 0.66 8.97 9.91
N GLU A 20 1.62 9.82 9.57
CA GLU A 20 2.83 10.01 10.39
C GLU A 20 2.54 10.75 11.69
N ASP A 21 1.61 11.70 11.67
CA ASP A 21 1.19 12.46 12.86
C ASP A 21 0.65 11.55 13.97
N ASN A 22 -0.12 10.52 13.62
CA ASN A 22 -0.63 9.54 14.58
C ASN A 22 0.16 8.21 14.59
N GLY A 23 1.20 8.07 13.77
CA GLY A 23 1.95 6.83 13.59
C GLY A 23 1.09 5.65 13.12
N ARG A 24 0.07 5.91 12.29
CA ARG A 24 -0.86 4.88 11.81
C ARG A 24 -0.51 4.50 10.37
N TYR A 25 -0.13 3.25 10.19
CA TYR A 25 0.18 2.69 8.87
C TYR A 25 -0.76 1.50 8.66
N MET A 26 -1.64 1.60 7.68
CA MET A 26 -2.64 0.56 7.41
C MET A 26 -2.70 0.28 5.92
N ILE A 27 -2.77 -1.00 5.56
CA ILE A 27 -3.05 -1.45 4.21
C ILE A 27 -4.36 -2.21 4.23
N ARG A 28 -5.30 -1.85 3.36
CA ARG A 28 -6.52 -2.59 3.10
C ARG A 28 -6.42 -3.23 1.73
N LYS A 29 -6.53 -4.56 1.67
CA LYS A 29 -6.50 -5.34 0.44
C LYS A 29 -7.86 -5.34 -0.24
N SER A 30 -7.85 -5.69 -1.51
CA SER A 30 -9.04 -5.93 -2.33
C SER A 30 -9.95 -7.03 -1.78
N ASP A 31 -9.38 -8.00 -1.06
CA ASP A 31 -10.09 -9.12 -0.40
C ASP A 31 -10.73 -8.74 0.95
N THR A 32 -10.99 -7.45 1.22
CA THR A 32 -11.52 -6.90 2.49
C THR A 32 -10.62 -7.04 3.74
N SER A 33 -9.60 -7.88 3.67
CA SER A 33 -8.55 -8.03 4.68
C SER A 33 -7.71 -6.76 4.80
N GLY A 34 -7.33 -6.37 6.02
CA GLY A 34 -6.43 -5.24 6.26
C GLY A 34 -5.31 -5.60 7.25
N GLU A 35 -4.14 -5.01 7.05
CA GLU A 35 -2.97 -5.15 7.92
C GLU A 35 -2.57 -3.79 8.49
N TYR A 36 -2.19 -3.79 9.76
CA TYR A 36 -1.71 -2.61 10.47
C TYR A 36 -0.22 -2.76 10.77
N PHE A 37 0.51 -1.68 10.62
CA PHE A 37 1.94 -1.61 10.86
C PHE A 37 2.24 -0.49 11.85
N ASN A 38 3.30 -0.67 12.64
CA ASN A 38 3.75 0.33 13.60
C ASN A 38 4.73 1.32 12.97
N THR A 39 5.38 0.93 11.87
CA THR A 39 6.37 1.75 11.17
C THR A 39 6.13 1.74 9.66
N PRO A 40 6.48 2.82 8.95
CA PRO A 40 6.32 2.87 7.50
C PRO A 40 7.25 1.86 6.81
N VAL A 41 8.45 1.63 7.36
CA VAL A 41 9.42 0.65 6.85
C VAL A 41 8.85 -0.77 6.82
N GLU A 42 8.18 -1.20 7.90
CA GLU A 42 7.54 -2.51 7.95
C GLU A 42 6.42 -2.63 6.91
N MET A 43 5.61 -1.58 6.77
CA MET A 43 4.56 -1.51 5.78
C MET A 43 5.12 -1.66 4.36
N ILE A 44 6.17 -0.90 4.01
CA ILE A 44 6.83 -0.91 2.69
C ILE A 44 7.41 -2.29 2.39
N LYS A 45 8.11 -2.90 3.35
CA LYS A 45 8.67 -4.26 3.18
C LYS A 45 7.59 -5.29 2.95
N TRP A 46 6.52 -5.24 3.76
CA TRP A 46 5.38 -6.14 3.60
C TRP A 46 4.72 -5.94 2.23
N MET A 47 4.58 -4.69 1.80
CA MET A 47 3.97 -4.34 0.51
C MET A 47 4.79 -4.89 -0.67
N ARG A 48 6.13 -4.76 -0.64
CA ARG A 48 7.02 -5.36 -1.66
C ARG A 48 7.00 -6.89 -1.66
N ALA A 49 6.77 -7.51 -0.50
CA ALA A 49 6.73 -8.96 -0.37
C ALA A 49 5.39 -9.57 -0.82
N ASN A 50 4.28 -8.85 -0.59
CA ASN A 50 2.93 -9.33 -0.87
C ASN A 50 2.37 -8.85 -2.20
N PHE A 51 2.74 -7.66 -2.66
CA PHE A 51 2.24 -7.07 -3.89
C PHE A 51 3.34 -6.92 -4.94
N LYS A 52 2.97 -7.12 -6.20
CA LYS A 52 3.79 -6.76 -7.35
C LYS A 52 3.06 -5.74 -8.20
N ALA A 53 3.81 -4.93 -8.94
CA ALA A 53 3.23 -3.95 -9.85
C ALA A 53 2.29 -4.60 -10.89
N ASP A 54 2.54 -5.86 -11.24
CA ASP A 54 1.76 -6.65 -12.20
C ASP A 54 0.36 -7.05 -11.67
N ASP A 55 0.16 -7.08 -10.35
CA ASP A 55 -1.14 -7.35 -9.73
C ASP A 55 -2.13 -6.17 -9.86
N PHE A 56 -1.64 -5.00 -10.30
CA PHE A 56 -2.42 -3.77 -10.42
C PHE A 56 -2.74 -3.42 -11.87
N CYS A 57 -3.93 -2.85 -12.07
CA CYS A 57 -4.36 -2.29 -13.37
C CYS A 57 -3.38 -1.25 -13.91
N ILE A 58 -2.76 -0.49 -12.99
CA ILE A 58 -1.87 0.61 -13.33
C ILE A 58 -0.57 0.44 -12.53
N PRO A 59 0.43 -0.30 -13.07
CA PRO A 59 1.70 -0.53 -12.39
C PRO A 59 2.46 0.77 -12.08
N SER A 60 2.26 1.82 -12.88
CA SER A 60 2.87 3.14 -12.64
C SER A 60 2.41 3.75 -11.31
N GLN A 61 1.12 3.68 -10.98
CA GLN A 61 0.61 4.22 -9.71
C GLN A 61 1.20 3.49 -8.50
N PHE A 62 1.39 2.16 -8.60
CA PHE A 62 2.05 1.39 -7.56
C PHE A 62 3.50 1.82 -7.38
N ASN A 63 4.25 2.02 -8.48
CA ASN A 63 5.63 2.48 -8.41
C ASN A 63 5.73 3.91 -7.84
N GLU A 64 4.89 4.85 -8.29
CA GLU A 64 4.87 6.22 -7.77
C GLU A 64 4.55 6.25 -6.27
N MET A 65 3.59 5.45 -5.82
CA MET A 65 3.30 5.29 -4.40
C MET A 65 4.52 4.71 -3.67
N MET A 66 5.14 3.65 -4.18
CA MET A 66 6.32 3.04 -3.58
C MET A 66 7.51 4.01 -3.50
N GLU A 67 7.70 4.87 -4.50
CA GLU A 67 8.71 5.94 -4.49
C GLU A 67 8.40 7.02 -3.46
N SER A 68 7.13 7.42 -3.35
CA SER A 68 6.67 8.34 -2.31
C SER A 68 6.89 7.75 -0.92
N LEU A 69 6.59 6.46 -0.76
CA LEU A 69 6.79 5.74 0.49
C LEU A 69 8.28 5.52 0.82
N ALA A 70 9.14 5.36 -0.18
CA ALA A 70 10.58 5.20 0.01
C ALA A 70 11.25 6.43 0.64
N GLN A 71 10.56 7.59 0.67
CA GLN A 71 11.02 8.76 1.43
C GLN A 71 10.96 8.54 2.95
N PHE A 72 10.19 7.54 3.40
CA PHE A 72 10.05 7.15 4.80
C PHE A 72 10.88 5.92 5.19
N GLU A 73 11.67 5.37 4.25
CA GLU A 73 12.65 4.28 4.50
C GLU A 73 13.98 4.84 5.01
#